data_AF-A0A8C0WLP2-F1
#
_entry.id   AF-A0A8C0WLP2-F1
#
_cell.length_a   1.000
_cell.length_b   1.000
_cell.length_c   1.000
_cell.angle_alpha   90.00
_cell.angle_beta   90.00
_cell.angle_gamma   90.00
#
_symmetry.space_group_name_H-M   'P 1'
#
loop_
_entity.id
_entity.type
_entity.pdbx_description
1 polymer ?
#
loop_
_entity_poly.entity_id
_entity_poly.type
_entity_poly.pdbx_seq_one_letter_code
_entity_poly.pdbx_strand_id
1 'polypeptide(L)'
;MNPECDHSIFPPQLHSEVEKPLMNFRENFKKDMKKCDHHIADLRKQLASRYASVEKARKALTERQRDLEMKTQQLEIKLSNKTEEDIKKARRKSTQAGELWAVCLTRSQEYRRRLEMATLPGSLPLSLCA
;
A
#
# COMPACT_ATOMS: atom_id res chain seq x y z
N MET A 1 -29.39 -36.49 52.67
CA MET A 1 -29.39 -35.47 51.60
C MET A 1 -28.91 -34.16 52.19
N ASN A 2 -27.71 -33.73 51.82
CA ASN A 2 -27.26 -32.34 51.86
C ASN A 2 -26.07 -32.26 50.89
N PRO A 3 -26.18 -31.55 49.75
CA PRO A 3 -25.00 -31.22 48.98
C PRO A 3 -24.33 -30.06 49.72
N GLU A 4 -23.31 -30.35 50.51
CA GLU A 4 -22.42 -29.30 51.02
C GLU A 4 -21.75 -28.68 49.78
N CYS A 5 -22.12 -27.43 49.48
CA CYS A 5 -21.53 -26.69 48.37
C CYS A 5 -20.02 -26.59 48.59
N ASP A 6 -19.26 -27.17 47.68
CA ASP A 6 -17.80 -27.28 47.69
C ASP A 6 -17.15 -25.91 47.41
N HIS A 7 -17.33 -24.97 48.34
CA HIS A 7 -16.82 -23.60 48.25
C HIS A 7 -15.28 -23.53 48.26
N SER A 8 -14.58 -24.62 48.59
CA SER A 8 -13.11 -24.69 48.54
C SER A 8 -12.57 -24.93 47.13
N ILE A 9 -13.38 -25.47 46.21
CA ILE A 9 -12.96 -25.80 44.82
C ILE A 9 -13.31 -24.66 43.86
N PHE A 10 -14.32 -23.86 44.21
CA PHE A 10 -14.81 -22.76 43.39
C PHE A 10 -13.78 -21.64 43.13
N PRO A 11 -13.00 -21.16 44.11
CA PRO A 11 -12.00 -20.11 43.89
C PRO A 11 -10.85 -20.51 42.94
N PRO A 12 -10.19 -21.69 43.08
CA PRO A 12 -9.16 -22.09 42.13
C PRO A 12 -9.72 -22.37 40.72
N GLN A 13 -10.93 -22.91 40.59
CA GLN A 13 -11.60 -23.09 39.30
C GLN A 13 -11.92 -21.75 38.63
N LEU A 14 -12.49 -20.79 39.35
CA LEU A 14 -12.78 -19.44 38.83
C LEU A 14 -11.49 -18.73 38.39
N HIS A 15 -10.41 -18.89 39.14
CA HIS A 15 -9.11 -18.33 38.76
C HIS A 15 -8.55 -18.98 37.48
N SER A 16 -8.59 -20.32 37.37
CA SER A 16 -8.02 -21.04 36.21
C SER A 16 -8.87 -20.96 34.95
N GLU A 17 -10.20 -20.97 35.09
CA GLU A 17 -11.14 -21.05 33.97
C GLU A 17 -11.62 -19.68 33.49
N VAL A 18 -11.57 -18.64 34.34
CA VAL A 18 -12.12 -17.31 34.02
C VAL A 18 -11.05 -16.23 34.08
N GLU A 19 -10.43 -15.99 35.24
CA GLU A 19 -9.48 -14.87 35.38
C GLU A 19 -8.25 -15.03 34.48
N LYS A 20 -7.61 -16.20 34.48
CA LYS A 20 -6.40 -16.43 33.69
C LYS A 20 -6.65 -16.34 32.17
N PRO A 21 -7.71 -16.96 31.60
CA PRO A 21 -8.06 -16.76 30.19
C PRO A 21 -8.39 -15.32 29.85
N LEU A 22 -9.12 -14.59 30.71
CA LEU A 22 -9.45 -13.18 30.48
C LEU A 22 -8.20 -12.29 30.49
N MET A 23 -7.27 -12.51 31.42
CA MET A 23 -6.02 -11.75 31.48
C MET A 23 -5.14 -12.03 30.26
N ASN A 24 -5.02 -13.30 29.85
CA ASN A 24 -4.30 -13.70 28.64
C ASN A 24 -4.93 -13.07 27.39
N PHE A 25 -6.26 -13.11 27.27
CA PHE A 25 -6.99 -12.47 26.17
C PHE A 25 -6.69 -10.97 26.10
N ARG A 26 -6.72 -10.27 27.25
CA ARG A 26 -6.42 -8.84 27.31
C ARG A 26 -5.00 -8.49 26.87
N GLU A 27 -4.01 -9.29 27.29
CA GLU A 27 -2.62 -9.11 26.86
C GLU A 27 -2.44 -9.35 25.37
N ASN A 28 -3.06 -10.41 24.84
CA ASN A 28 -3.00 -10.77 23.43
C ASN A 28 -3.68 -9.70 22.57
N PHE A 29 -4.88 -9.27 22.94
CA PHE A 29 -5.63 -8.23 22.24
C PHE A 29 -4.84 -6.94 22.08
N LYS A 30 -4.15 -6.51 23.15
CA LYS A 30 -3.28 -5.32 23.11
C LYS A 30 -2.10 -5.49 22.14
N LYS A 31 -1.48 -6.68 22.12
CA LYS A 31 -0.37 -6.98 21.18
C LYS A 31 -0.88 -6.99 19.75
N ASP A 32 -2.04 -7.58 19.50
CA ASP A 32 -2.59 -7.75 18.17
C ASP A 32 -3.11 -6.44 17.58
N MET A 33 -3.67 -5.54 18.41
CA MET A 33 -3.97 -4.18 17.95
C MET A 33 -2.73 -3.43 17.49
N LYS A 34 -1.64 -3.50 18.26
CA LYS A 34 -0.37 -2.87 17.87
C LYS A 34 0.20 -3.43 16.57
N LYS A 35 0.04 -4.74 16.32
CA LYS A 35 0.44 -5.37 15.05
C LYS A 35 -0.41 -4.86 13.89
N CYS A 36 -1.73 -4.74 14.08
CA CYS A 36 -2.64 -4.20 13.08
C CYS A 36 -2.27 -2.75 12.72
N ASP A 37 -2.05 -1.90 13.74
CA ASP A 37 -1.64 -0.51 13.55
C ASP A 37 -0.31 -0.40 12.79
N HIS A 38 0.69 -1.21 13.15
CA HIS A 38 1.95 -1.26 12.43
C HIS A 38 1.77 -1.68 10.97
N HIS A 39 0.96 -2.71 10.72
CA HIS A 39 0.69 -3.18 9.37
C HIS A 39 0.06 -2.09 8.50
N ILE A 40 -0.92 -1.36 9.03
CA ILE A 40 -1.56 -0.24 8.33
C ILE A 40 -0.56 0.90 8.10
N ALA A 41 0.27 1.22 9.09
CA ALA A 41 1.31 2.25 8.97
C ALA A 41 2.33 1.91 7.87
N ASP A 42 2.76 0.65 7.79
CA ASP A 42 3.69 0.17 6.76
C ASP A 42 3.07 0.24 5.36
N LEU A 43 1.80 -0.17 5.21
CA LEU A 43 1.08 -0.05 3.94
C LEU A 43 0.97 1.42 3.49
N ARG A 44 0.68 2.35 4.41
CA ARG A 44 0.66 3.80 4.14
C ARG A 44 2.02 4.32 3.70
N LYS A 45 3.10 3.91 4.37
CA LYS A 45 4.49 4.30 4.02
C LYS A 45 4.89 3.78 2.64
N GLN A 46 4.55 2.52 2.33
CA GLN A 46 4.78 1.96 1.00
C GLN A 46 4.01 2.72 -0.07
N LEU A 47 2.74 3.04 0.18
CA LEU A 47 1.91 3.82 -0.74
C LEU A 47 2.50 5.21 -1.00
N ALA A 48 2.97 5.91 0.03
CA ALA A 48 3.64 7.21 -0.10
C ALA A 48 4.91 7.11 -0.99
N SER A 49 5.74 6.08 -0.79
CA SER A 49 6.91 5.83 -1.64
C SER A 49 6.53 5.54 -3.11
N ARG A 50 5.43 4.83 -3.35
CA ARG A 50 4.90 4.60 -4.71
C ARG A 50 4.44 5.91 -5.35
N TYR A 51 3.76 6.79 -4.63
CA TYR A 51 3.39 8.11 -5.16
C TYR A 51 4.60 8.95 -5.55
N ALA A 52 5.67 8.95 -4.76
CA ALA A 52 6.91 9.63 -5.12
C ALA A 52 7.48 9.10 -6.44
N SER A 53 7.39 7.78 -6.67
CA SER A 53 7.82 7.14 -7.92
C SER A 53 6.93 7.56 -9.11
N VAL A 54 5.60 7.60 -8.91
CA VAL A 54 4.64 8.09 -9.92
C VAL A 54 4.96 9.54 -10.31
N GLU A 55 5.21 10.39 -9.33
CA GLU A 55 5.49 11.81 -9.57
C GLU A 55 6.82 12.00 -10.31
N LYS A 56 7.85 11.20 -9.98
CA LYS A 56 9.11 11.19 -10.72
C LYS A 56 8.91 10.75 -12.18
N ALA A 57 8.14 9.68 -12.41
CA ALA A 57 7.83 9.21 -13.77
C ALA A 57 7.01 10.24 -14.56
N ARG A 58 6.05 10.91 -13.91
CA ARG A 58 5.25 11.99 -14.50
C ARG A 58 6.13 13.15 -14.96
N LYS A 59 7.04 13.62 -14.09
CA LYS A 59 8.00 14.69 -14.42
C LYS A 59 8.89 14.30 -15.61
N ALA A 60 9.41 13.08 -15.62
CA ALA A 60 10.22 12.57 -16.73
C ALA A 60 9.41 12.53 -18.04
N LEU A 61 8.14 12.09 -18.01
CA LEU A 61 7.26 12.12 -19.18
C LEU A 61 7.07 13.54 -19.70
N THR A 62 6.75 14.50 -18.83
CA THR A 62 6.59 15.91 -19.22
C THR A 62 7.86 16.49 -19.86
N GLU A 63 9.03 16.16 -19.31
CA GLU A 63 10.31 16.58 -19.89
C GLU A 63 10.53 15.98 -21.30
N ARG A 64 10.18 14.70 -21.51
CA ARG A 64 10.27 14.07 -22.84
C ARG A 64 9.26 14.63 -23.84
N GLN A 65 8.07 15.00 -23.38
CA GLN A 65 7.07 15.65 -24.21
C GLN A 65 7.56 17.02 -24.69
N ARG A 66 8.19 17.82 -23.82
CA ARG A 66 8.79 19.10 -24.22
C ARG A 66 9.97 18.94 -25.18
N ASP A 67 10.84 17.95 -24.97
CA ASP A 67 11.94 17.65 -25.93
C ASP A 67 11.38 17.30 -27.31
N LEU A 68 10.31 16.50 -27.36
CA LEU A 68 9.65 16.13 -28.61
C LEU A 68 9.01 17.34 -29.29
N GLU A 69 8.36 18.22 -28.53
CA GLU A 69 7.73 19.44 -29.04
C GLU A 69 8.78 20.40 -29.63
N MET A 70 9.88 20.67 -28.92
CA MET A 70 10.97 21.50 -29.41
C MET A 70 11.60 20.95 -30.69
N LYS A 71 11.81 19.63 -30.76
CA LYS A 71 12.35 19.00 -31.98
C LYS A 71 11.39 19.06 -33.14
N THR A 72 10.09 18.96 -32.88
CA THR A 72 9.04 19.12 -33.90
C THR A 72 9.06 20.55 -34.46
N GLN A 73 9.14 21.56 -33.60
CA GLN A 73 9.32 22.96 -34.03
C GLN A 73 10.62 23.15 -34.84
N GLN A 74 11.72 22.50 -34.44
CA GLN A 74 12.99 22.59 -35.17
C GLN A 74 12.91 21.96 -36.57
N LEU A 75 12.15 20.88 -36.75
CA LEU A 75 11.91 20.26 -38.06
C LEU A 75 11.11 21.19 -38.99
N GLU A 76 10.10 21.90 -38.46
CA GLU A 76 9.32 22.87 -39.23
C GLU A 76 10.19 24.02 -39.77
N ILE A 77 11.23 24.42 -39.02
CA ILE A 77 12.18 25.45 -39.43
C ILE A 77 13.23 24.89 -40.41
N LYS A 78 13.71 23.65 -40.18
CA LYS A 78 14.75 23.02 -40.99
C LYS A 78 14.51 21.53 -41.16
N LEU A 79 13.93 21.18 -42.31
CA LEU A 79 13.78 19.80 -42.75
C LEU A 79 15.15 19.23 -43.13
N SER A 80 15.60 18.24 -42.35
CA SER A 80 16.80 17.46 -42.65
C SER A 80 16.61 16.02 -42.19
N ASN A 81 17.24 15.07 -42.87
CA ASN A 81 17.17 13.65 -42.47
C ASN A 81 17.65 13.43 -41.03
N LYS A 82 18.56 14.28 -40.54
CA LYS A 82 19.03 14.24 -39.15
C LYS A 82 17.94 14.67 -38.15
N THR A 83 17.21 15.75 -38.42
CA THR A 83 16.12 16.22 -37.57
C THR A 83 14.94 15.24 -37.55
N GLU A 84 14.69 14.54 -38.66
CA GLU A 84 13.66 13.50 -38.73
C GLU A 84 13.98 12.29 -37.82
N GLU A 85 15.22 11.79 -37.86
CA GLU A 85 15.66 10.69 -37.00
C GLU A 85 15.68 11.09 -35.51
N ASP A 86 16.09 12.32 -35.19
CA ASP A 86 16.06 12.85 -33.83
C ASP A 86 14.62 12.95 -33.26
N ILE A 87 13.64 13.28 -34.10
CA ILE A 87 12.20 13.25 -33.74
C ILE A 87 11.73 11.82 -33.51
N LYS A 88 12.04 10.88 -34.42
CA LYS A 88 11.66 9.46 -34.24
C LYS A 88 12.20 8.93 -32.91
N LYS A 89 13.44 9.27 -32.58
CA LYS A 89 14.07 8.92 -31.29
C LYS A 89 13.38 9.58 -30.10
N ALA A 90 13.04 10.87 -30.19
CA ALA A 90 12.32 11.58 -29.14
C ALA A 90 10.92 11.01 -28.89
N ARG A 91 10.18 10.66 -29.96
CA ARG A 91 8.87 10.00 -29.87
C ARG A 91 8.97 8.68 -29.11
N ARG A 92 9.90 7.80 -29.50
CA ARG A 92 10.12 6.50 -28.81
C ARG A 92 10.39 6.69 -27.32
N LYS A 93 11.25 7.65 -26.95
CA LYS A 93 11.53 7.96 -25.54
C LYS A 93 10.32 8.50 -24.78
N SER A 94 9.50 9.34 -25.43
CA SER A 94 8.25 9.85 -24.84
C SER A 94 7.24 8.73 -24.62
N THR A 95 7.07 7.83 -25.59
CA THR A 95 6.20 6.66 -25.46
C THR A 95 6.64 5.76 -24.31
N GLN A 96 7.94 5.44 -24.24
CA GLN A 96 8.50 4.63 -23.16
C GLN A 96 8.31 5.28 -21.77
N ALA A 97 8.50 6.60 -21.67
CA ALA A 97 8.23 7.32 -20.43
C ALA A 97 6.74 7.26 -20.05
N GLY A 98 5.84 7.28 -21.03
CA GLY A 98 4.40 7.12 -20.84
C GLY A 98 4.03 5.74 -20.30
N GLU A 99 4.58 4.68 -20.90
CA GLU A 99 4.41 3.30 -20.44
C GLU A 99 4.91 3.11 -19.00
N LEU A 100 6.10 3.64 -18.69
CA LEU A 100 6.66 3.59 -17.33
C LEU A 100 5.78 4.32 -16.31
N TRP A 101 5.25 5.49 -16.68
CA TRP A 101 4.32 6.24 -15.83
C TRP A 101 3.01 5.48 -15.61
N ALA A 102 2.44 4.88 -16.67
CA ALA A 102 1.23 4.06 -16.57
C ALA A 102 1.42 2.85 -15.65
N VAL A 103 2.54 2.12 -15.77
CA VAL A 103 2.88 1.01 -14.86
C VAL A 103 3.00 1.50 -13.41
N CYS A 104 3.65 2.65 -13.18
CA CYS A 104 3.77 3.23 -11.84
C CYS A 104 2.40 3.60 -11.25
N LEU A 105 1.51 4.18 -12.06
CA LEU A 105 0.15 4.53 -11.65
C LEU A 105 -0.67 3.30 -11.31
N THR A 106 -0.70 2.30 -12.18
CA THR A 106 -1.47 1.06 -11.97
C THR A 106 -1.04 0.38 -10.68
N ARG A 107 0.28 0.26 -10.46
CA ARG A 107 0.80 -0.29 -9.21
C ARG A 107 0.42 0.56 -8.00
N SER A 108 0.52 1.88 -8.08
CA SER A 108 0.12 2.75 -6.96
C SER A 108 -1.37 2.65 -6.64
N GLN A 109 -2.22 2.46 -7.65
CA GLN A 109 -3.67 2.27 -7.48
C GLN A 109 -3.99 0.92 -6.83
N GLU A 110 -3.29 -0.14 -7.21
CA GLU A 110 -3.40 -1.46 -6.57
C GLU A 110 -3.07 -1.37 -5.07
N TYR A 111 -1.97 -0.72 -4.71
CA TYR A 111 -1.59 -0.51 -3.31
C TYR A 111 -2.61 0.34 -2.54
N ARG A 112 -3.18 1.37 -3.19
CA ARG A 112 -4.27 2.17 -2.60
C ARG A 112 -5.48 1.27 -2.28
N ARG A 113 -5.91 0.43 -3.22
CA ARG A 113 -7.02 -0.52 -2.99
C ARG A 113 -6.72 -1.51 -1.87
N ARG A 114 -5.49 -2.04 -1.81
CA ARG A 114 -5.07 -2.94 -0.72
C ARG A 114 -5.14 -2.25 0.65
N LEU A 115 -4.69 -1.00 0.73
CA LEU A 115 -4.79 -0.21 1.96
C LEU A 115 -6.25 0.06 2.32
N GLU A 116 -7.08 0.43 1.35
CA GLU A 116 -8.51 0.68 1.56
C GLU A 116 -9.20 -0.57 2.14
N MET A 117 -8.98 -1.74 1.53
CA MET A 117 -9.50 -3.01 2.04
C MET A 117 -9.03 -3.34 3.46
N ALA A 118 -7.78 -3.04 3.82
CA ALA A 118 -7.23 -3.26 5.16
C ALA A 118 -7.76 -2.26 6.22
N THR A 119 -8.42 -1.18 5.79
CA THR A 119 -9.00 -0.17 6.67
C THR A 119 -10.52 -0.26 6.77
N LEU A 120 -11.17 -1.14 6.01
CA LEU A 120 -12.62 -1.33 6.08
C LEU A 120 -13.01 -1.99 7.42
N PRO A 121 -14.07 -1.52 8.08
CA PRO A 121 -14.58 -2.16 9.30
C PRO A 121 -15.01 -3.60 8.98
N GLY A 122 -14.43 -4.58 9.68
CA GLY A 122 -14.65 -6.02 9.44
C GLY A 122 -13.51 -6.76 8.70
N SER A 123 -12.48 -6.05 8.24
CA SER A 123 -11.29 -6.63 7.60
C SER A 123 -10.18 -7.05 8.58
N LEU A 124 -10.41 -6.91 9.89
CA LEU A 124 -9.54 -7.49 10.91
C LEU A 124 -9.36 -8.98 10.63
N PRO A 125 -8.14 -9.50 10.65
CA PRO A 125 -7.91 -10.88 10.28
C PRO A 125 -8.76 -11.77 11.20
N LEU A 126 -9.47 -12.74 10.60
CA LEU A 126 -10.26 -13.75 11.31
C LEU A 126 -9.44 -14.48 12.39
N SER A 127 -8.11 -14.35 12.38
CA SER A 127 -7.20 -14.79 13.44
C SER A 127 -7.31 -14.02 14.77
N LEU A 128 -8.05 -12.92 14.85
CA LEU A 128 -8.38 -12.24 16.11
C LEU A 128 -9.77 -12.63 16.66
N CYS A 129 -10.56 -13.38 15.89
CA CYS A 129 -11.92 -13.79 16.26
C CYS A 129 -12.01 -15.23 16.80
N ALA A 130 -10.87 -15.86 17.12
CA ALA A 130 -10.79 -17.22 17.66
C ALA A 130 -10.23 -17.23 19.08
#